data_AF-A0A7S1F2G7-F1
#
_entry.id   AF-A0A7S1F2G7-F1
#
_cell.length_a   1.000
_cell.length_b   1.000
_cell.length_c   1.000
_cell.angle_alpha   90.00
_cell.angle_beta   90.00
_cell.angle_gamma   90.00
#
_symmetry.space_group_name_H-M   'P 1'
#
loop_
_entity.id
_entity.type
_entity.pdbx_description
1 polymer ?
#
loop_
_entity_poly.entity_id
_entity_poly.type
_entity_poly.pdbx_seq_one_letter_code
_entity_poly.pdbx_strand_id
1 'polypeptide(L)'
;DVRDQVNLPSLSELPRPPNALVTDTDTVSEGKLLETYRDFVLDLYTGMYLRQLTSNTCYSDVHCQLGEGLDTLKLTMSCGTIVEFPLVSVSKVNRFVKHCDRWFGDTAVVRSTSVEVEHVVIIEFQRRKLAFSFIDLQVAQRFLMCMDLITRSVLQKQEKFPIGRWTFSGSSDSSTDSPRSNGF
;
A
#
# COMPACT_ATOMS: atom_id res chain seq x y z
N ASP A 1 14.15 11.25 -11.15
CA ASP A 1 14.42 10.55 -9.88
C ASP A 1 13.15 9.79 -9.45
N VAL A 2 13.23 8.72 -8.63
CA VAL A 2 12.02 8.10 -8.03
C VAL A 2 11.30 9.13 -7.17
N ARG A 3 12.06 9.99 -6.47
CA ARG A 3 11.51 11.05 -5.62
C ARG A 3 10.58 12.02 -6.37
N ASP A 4 10.90 12.33 -7.63
CA ASP A 4 10.11 13.23 -8.48
C ASP A 4 8.77 12.63 -8.91
N GLN A 5 8.69 11.30 -8.96
CA GLN A 5 7.48 10.57 -9.32
C GLN A 5 6.49 10.45 -8.16
N VAL A 6 6.92 10.80 -6.94
CA VAL A 6 6.14 10.71 -5.71
C VAL A 6 5.45 12.04 -5.42
N ASN A 7 4.13 12.01 -5.54
CA ASN A 7 3.23 13.11 -5.21
C ASN A 7 2.13 12.59 -4.29
N LEU A 8 1.56 13.46 -3.46
CA LEU A 8 0.42 13.11 -2.63
C LEU A 8 -0.80 12.78 -3.52
N PRO A 9 -1.61 11.79 -3.14
CA PRO A 9 -2.87 11.53 -3.82
C PRO A 9 -3.82 12.72 -3.62
N SER A 10 -4.66 12.98 -4.62
CA SER A 10 -5.68 14.04 -4.54
C SER A 10 -6.80 13.59 -3.61
N LEU A 11 -6.73 13.92 -2.32
CA LEU A 11 -7.72 13.55 -1.31
C LEU A 11 -8.48 14.79 -0.83
N SER A 12 -9.76 14.61 -0.48
CA SER A 12 -10.56 15.67 0.15
C SER A 12 -10.02 16.03 1.53
N GLU A 13 -9.47 15.04 2.24
CA GLU A 13 -8.82 15.19 3.54
C GLU A 13 -7.53 14.37 3.56
N LEU A 14 -6.41 15.05 3.76
CA LEU A 14 -5.10 14.42 3.95
C LEU A 14 -4.94 13.98 5.42
N PRO A 15 -4.31 12.83 5.68
CA PRO A 15 -4.00 12.43 7.05
C PRO A 15 -3.03 13.43 7.67
N ARG A 16 -3.24 13.77 8.95
CA ARG A 16 -2.27 14.59 9.67
C ARG A 16 -1.00 13.77 9.93
N PRO A 17 0.19 14.28 9.61
CA PRO A 17 1.42 13.55 9.86
C PRO A 17 1.69 13.48 11.38
N PRO A 18 2.34 12.40 11.89
CA PRO A 18 2.56 12.22 13.33
C PRO A 18 3.38 13.34 13.99
N ASN A 19 4.15 14.08 13.21
CA ASN A 19 4.99 15.20 13.63
C ASN A 19 4.33 16.58 13.42
N ALA A 20 3.07 16.66 12.97
CA ALA A 20 2.36 17.93 12.86
C ALA A 20 2.06 18.50 14.26
N LEU A 21 2.34 19.79 14.42
CA LEU A 21 1.93 20.54 15.59
C LEU A 21 0.49 21.03 15.39
N VAL A 22 -0.25 21.18 16.49
CA VAL A 22 -1.61 21.74 16.48
C VAL A 22 -1.65 23.17 15.91
N THR A 23 -0.52 23.87 15.99
CA THR A 23 -0.33 25.24 15.50
C THR A 23 0.09 25.32 14.03
N ASP A 24 0.39 24.20 13.38
CA ASP A 24 0.79 24.22 11.98
C ASP A 24 -0.39 24.65 11.10
N THR A 25 -0.12 25.52 10.13
CA THR A 25 -1.09 25.82 9.07
C THR A 25 -1.24 24.60 8.16
N ASP A 26 -2.38 24.49 7.46
CA ASP A 26 -2.65 23.37 6.56
C ASP A 26 -1.53 23.18 5.51
N THR A 27 -0.99 24.28 4.97
CA THR A 27 0.12 24.28 4.00
C THR A 27 1.42 23.73 4.56
N VAL A 28 1.74 24.03 5.83
CA VAL A 28 2.95 23.53 6.50
C VAL A 28 2.79 22.05 6.83
N SER A 29 1.61 21.65 7.29
CA SER A 29 1.27 20.26 7.56
C SER A 29 1.36 19.40 6.29
N GLU A 30 0.83 19.89 5.16
CA GLU A 30 0.92 19.21 3.86
C GLU A 30 2.36 19.07 3.38
N GLY A 31 3.19 20.11 3.54
CA GLY A 31 4.62 20.05 3.21
C GLY A 31 5.36 18.97 4.01
N LYS A 32 5.15 18.92 5.34
CA LYS A 32 5.72 17.89 6.22
C LYS A 32 5.24 16.49 5.87
N LEU A 33 3.96 16.36 5.49
CA LEU A 33 3.38 15.09 5.06
C LEU A 33 4.03 14.59 3.77
N LEU A 34 4.17 15.47 2.76
CA LEU A 34 4.79 15.12 1.48
C LEU A 34 6.25 14.70 1.65
N GLU A 35 7.01 15.38 2.51
CA GLU A 35 8.40 15.02 2.80
C GLU A 35 8.48 13.64 3.48
N THR A 36 7.70 13.44 4.54
CA THR A 36 7.62 12.16 5.26
C THR A 36 7.24 11.00 4.32
N TYR A 37 6.28 11.26 3.43
CA TYR A 37 5.81 10.31 2.43
C TYR A 37 6.89 9.97 1.40
N ARG A 38 7.58 10.99 0.85
CA ARG A 38 8.67 10.81 -0.12
C ARG A 38 9.80 9.99 0.48
N ASP A 39 10.23 10.33 1.68
CA ASP A 39 11.31 9.61 2.36
C ASP A 39 10.90 8.16 2.61
N PHE A 40 9.67 7.91 3.05
CA PHE A 40 9.16 6.55 3.22
C PHE A 40 9.12 5.76 1.90
N VAL A 41 8.65 6.37 0.81
CA VAL A 41 8.61 5.70 -0.49
C VAL A 41 10.02 5.38 -0.97
N LEU A 42 10.98 6.26 -0.75
CA LEU A 42 12.39 6.00 -1.08
C LEU A 42 12.96 4.86 -0.22
N ASP A 43 12.76 4.90 1.10
CA ASP A 43 13.18 3.83 2.01
C ASP A 43 12.63 2.48 1.52
N LEU A 44 11.32 2.42 1.26
CA LEU A 44 10.64 1.22 0.79
C LEU A 44 11.04 0.83 -0.64
N TYR A 45 11.37 1.77 -1.52
CA TYR A 45 11.87 1.49 -2.86
C TYR A 45 13.28 0.89 -2.84
N THR A 46 14.13 1.37 -1.94
CA THR A 46 15.48 0.81 -1.72
C THR A 46 15.45 -0.52 -1.00
N GLY A 47 14.40 -0.78 -0.23
CA GLY A 47 14.17 -2.01 0.51
C GLY A 47 14.28 -1.79 2.03
N MET A 48 13.32 -2.34 2.76
CA MET A 48 13.25 -2.28 4.22
C MET A 48 13.16 -3.67 4.83
N TYR A 49 13.90 -3.92 5.91
CA TYR A 49 13.73 -5.12 6.72
C TYR A 49 12.60 -4.90 7.72
N LEU A 50 11.56 -5.72 7.63
CA LEU A 50 10.38 -5.65 8.48
C LEU A 50 10.17 -6.99 9.17
N ARG A 51 9.63 -6.94 10.39
CA ARG A 51 9.22 -8.14 11.11
C ARG A 51 7.78 -8.48 10.75
N GLN A 52 7.59 -9.60 10.06
CA GLN A 52 6.26 -10.10 9.70
C GLN A 52 5.72 -11.04 10.79
N LEU A 53 4.46 -10.84 11.17
CA LEU A 53 3.70 -11.82 11.94
C LEU A 53 3.02 -12.81 10.98
N THR A 54 3.30 -14.09 11.18
CA THR A 54 2.77 -15.18 10.35
C THR A 54 1.52 -15.80 10.98
N SER A 55 0.81 -16.66 10.23
CA SER A 55 -0.47 -17.23 10.66
C SER A 55 -0.40 -18.13 11.89
N ASN A 56 0.78 -18.70 12.17
CA ASN A 56 1.04 -19.50 13.37
C ASN A 56 1.53 -18.64 14.55
N THR A 57 1.33 -17.32 14.49
CA THR A 57 1.79 -16.33 15.49
C THR A 57 3.31 -16.25 15.67
N CYS A 58 4.08 -16.83 14.75
CA CYS A 58 5.54 -16.69 14.73
C CYS A 58 5.96 -15.41 14.00
N TYR A 59 7.16 -14.95 14.33
CA TYR A 59 7.79 -13.81 13.68
C TYR A 59 8.82 -14.28 12.67
N SER A 60 8.86 -13.61 11.53
CA SER A 60 9.89 -13.80 10.52
C SER A 60 10.33 -12.44 9.99
N ASP A 61 11.63 -12.23 9.86
CA ASP A 61 12.15 -11.04 9.20
C ASP A 61 12.01 -11.21 7.68
N VAL A 62 11.46 -10.19 7.04
CA VAL A 62 11.25 -10.14 5.59
C VAL A 62 11.83 -8.87 5.02
N HIS A 63 12.36 -8.95 3.82
CA HIS A 63 12.79 -7.78 3.07
C HIS A 63 11.65 -7.30 2.18
N CYS A 64 11.18 -6.08 2.40
CA CYS A 64 10.03 -5.49 1.74
C CYS A 64 10.49 -4.37 0.80
N GLN A 65 10.05 -4.40 -0.46
CA GLN A 65 10.47 -3.44 -1.47
C GLN A 65 9.33 -3.02 -2.40
N LEU A 66 9.27 -1.75 -2.82
CA LEU A 66 8.41 -1.35 -3.93
C LEU A 66 9.02 -1.75 -5.29
N GLY A 67 8.18 -2.20 -6.22
CA GLY A 67 8.56 -2.35 -7.62
C GLY A 67 8.77 -1.01 -8.33
N GLU A 68 9.37 -1.04 -9.51
CA GLU A 68 9.71 0.14 -10.33
C GLU A 68 8.50 1.05 -10.59
N GLY A 69 7.31 0.47 -10.81
CA GLY A 69 6.07 1.22 -11.04
C GLY A 69 5.42 1.84 -9.79
N LEU A 70 5.99 1.60 -8.59
CA LEU A 70 5.41 1.97 -7.29
C LEU A 70 3.99 1.42 -7.05
N ASP A 71 3.62 0.37 -7.78
CA ASP A 71 2.29 -0.24 -7.80
C ASP A 71 2.29 -1.69 -7.29
N THR A 72 3.46 -2.21 -6.95
CA THR A 72 3.69 -3.59 -6.54
C THR A 72 4.58 -3.61 -5.32
N LEU A 73 4.18 -4.34 -4.29
CA LEU A 73 4.96 -4.59 -3.08
C LEU A 73 5.60 -5.98 -3.16
N LYS A 74 6.92 -6.06 -3.08
CA LYS A 74 7.69 -7.30 -3.15
C LYS A 74 8.16 -7.68 -1.74
N LEU A 75 7.90 -8.92 -1.34
CA LEU A 75 8.41 -9.50 -0.09
C LEU A 75 9.37 -10.63 -0.43
N THR A 76 10.63 -10.45 -0.07
CA THR A 76 11.65 -11.51 -0.11
C THR A 76 11.67 -12.21 1.23
N MET A 77 11.28 -13.49 1.22
CA MET A 77 11.30 -14.37 2.38
C MET A 77 12.73 -14.87 2.65
N SER A 78 12.97 -15.36 3.87
CA SER A 78 14.28 -15.91 4.27
C SER A 78 14.76 -17.09 3.40
N CYS A 79 13.84 -17.81 2.76
CA CYS A 79 14.15 -18.88 1.80
C CYS A 79 14.53 -18.36 0.39
N GLY A 80 14.67 -17.06 0.19
CA GLY A 80 14.97 -16.43 -1.10
C GLY A 80 13.77 -16.35 -2.05
N THR A 81 12.58 -16.82 -1.63
CA THR A 81 11.36 -16.71 -2.44
C THR A 81 10.85 -15.28 -2.40
N ILE A 82 10.61 -14.70 -3.58
CA ILE A 82 10.02 -13.38 -3.74
C ILE A 82 8.53 -13.55 -4.03
N VAL A 83 7.70 -12.88 -3.24
CA VAL A 83 6.25 -12.82 -3.45
C VAL A 83 5.87 -11.39 -3.76
N GLU A 84 5.21 -11.18 -4.89
CA GLU A 84 4.77 -9.87 -5.34
C GLU A 84 3.28 -9.67 -5.05
N PHE A 85 2.93 -8.50 -4.54
CA PHE A 85 1.59 -8.12 -4.16
C PHE A 85 1.20 -6.82 -4.89
N PRO A 86 0.25 -6.87 -5.83
CA PRO A 86 -0.21 -5.68 -6.51
C PRO A 86 -0.96 -4.77 -5.53
N LEU A 87 -0.54 -3.52 -5.40
CA LEU A 87 -1.09 -2.55 -4.44
C LEU A 87 -2.52 -2.11 -4.80
N VAL A 88 -2.89 -2.19 -6.08
CA VAL A 88 -4.28 -2.03 -6.53
C VAL A 88 -5.23 -3.04 -5.88
N SER A 89 -4.73 -4.20 -5.43
CA SER A 89 -5.54 -5.23 -4.78
C SER A 89 -5.67 -5.04 -3.27
N VAL A 90 -5.10 -3.99 -2.69
CA VAL A 90 -5.25 -3.66 -1.27
C VAL A 90 -6.67 -3.15 -1.05
N SER A 91 -7.40 -3.79 -0.14
CA SER A 91 -8.74 -3.37 0.27
C SER A 91 -8.71 -2.50 1.51
N LYS A 92 -7.73 -2.70 2.40
CA LYS A 92 -7.67 -2.00 3.70
C LYS A 92 -6.28 -2.04 4.30
N VAL A 93 -5.89 -0.96 4.99
CA VAL A 93 -4.71 -0.94 5.86
C VAL A 93 -5.18 -0.54 7.26
N ASN A 94 -4.89 -1.37 8.27
CA ASN A 94 -5.32 -1.13 9.65
C ASN A 94 -4.16 -1.32 10.62
N ARG A 95 -4.29 -0.71 11.80
CA ARG A 95 -3.42 -0.98 12.94
C ARG A 95 -4.18 -1.65 14.07
N PHE A 96 -3.51 -2.58 14.74
CA PHE A 96 -3.94 -3.22 15.96
C PHE A 96 -2.85 -3.09 17.02
N VAL A 97 -3.26 -3.14 18.28
CA VAL A 97 -2.35 -3.14 19.43
C VAL A 97 -2.41 -4.52 20.06
N LYS A 98 -1.26 -5.20 20.19
CA LYS A 98 -1.14 -6.47 20.90
C LYS A 98 -0.49 -6.22 22.26
N HIS A 99 -1.16 -6.65 23.32
CA HIS A 99 -0.66 -6.55 24.70
C HIS A 99 -1.00 -7.84 25.46
N CYS A 100 0.01 -8.54 25.97
CA CYS A 100 -0.12 -9.86 26.63
C CYS A 100 -1.01 -10.85 25.84
N ASP A 101 -0.74 -11.02 24.55
CA ASP A 101 -1.50 -11.86 23.61
C ASP A 101 -2.97 -11.48 23.38
N ARG A 102 -3.41 -10.34 23.90
CA ARG A 102 -4.73 -9.77 23.60
C ARG A 102 -4.61 -8.72 22.51
N TRP A 103 -5.56 -8.76 21.58
CA TRP A 103 -5.65 -7.83 20.45
C TRP A 103 -6.65 -6.74 20.74
N PHE A 104 -6.24 -5.51 20.52
CA PHE A 104 -7.05 -4.32 20.71
C PHE A 104 -7.11 -3.52 19.41
N GLY A 105 -8.26 -2.89 19.16
CA GLY A 105 -8.42 -1.96 18.05
C GLY A 105 -7.64 -0.65 18.26
N ASP A 106 -7.56 0.14 17.21
CA ASP A 106 -6.76 1.37 17.11
C ASP A 106 -7.01 2.41 18.22
N THR A 107 -8.24 2.44 18.76
CA THR A 107 -8.70 3.41 19.77
C THR A 107 -8.57 2.93 21.21
N ALA A 108 -8.06 1.73 21.45
CA ALA A 108 -7.96 1.20 22.80
C ALA A 108 -6.89 1.93 23.60
N VAL A 109 -7.32 2.65 24.63
CA VAL A 109 -6.43 3.20 25.66
C VAL A 109 -5.96 2.05 26.54
N VAL A 110 -4.86 1.41 26.15
CA VAL A 110 -4.20 0.40 26.99
C VAL A 110 -3.55 1.16 28.16
N ARG A 111 -4.13 1.02 29.35
CA ARG A 111 -3.51 1.55 30.58
C ARG A 111 -2.25 0.75 30.84
N SER A 112 -1.10 1.38 30.60
CA SER A 112 0.22 0.75 30.63
C SER A 112 0.49 0.06 31.97
N THR A 113 0.40 -1.26 31.97
CA THR A 113 1.22 -2.11 32.84
C THR A 113 2.59 -2.27 32.20
N SER A 114 3.62 -2.66 32.97
CA SER A 114 5.03 -2.75 32.56
C SER A 114 5.37 -3.77 31.45
N VAL A 115 4.40 -4.15 30.62
CA VAL A 115 4.58 -5.10 29.52
C VAL A 115 4.70 -4.33 28.21
N GLU A 116 5.63 -4.77 27.37
CA GLU A 116 5.87 -4.20 26.04
C GLU A 116 4.59 -4.26 25.20
N VAL A 117 4.18 -3.10 24.69
CA VAL A 117 3.06 -2.97 23.76
C VAL A 117 3.61 -3.14 22.35
N GLU A 118 2.98 -4.01 21.58
CA GLU A 118 3.34 -4.26 20.19
C GLU A 118 2.28 -3.66 19.26
N HIS A 119 2.72 -2.98 18.21
CA HIS A 119 1.86 -2.41 17.18
C HIS A 119 1.92 -3.27 15.93
N VAL A 120 0.77 -3.73 15.45
CA VAL A 120 0.69 -4.58 14.27
C VAL A 120 -0.09 -3.86 13.17
N VAL A 121 0.58 -3.57 12.05
CA VAL A 121 -0.06 -3.02 10.85
C VAL A 121 -0.42 -4.15 9.91
N ILE A 122 -1.71 -4.26 9.57
CA ILE A 122 -2.24 -5.28 8.66
C ILE A 122 -2.61 -4.64 7.33
N ILE A 123 -2.02 -5.14 6.26
CA ILE A 123 -2.38 -4.82 4.86
C ILE A 123 -3.25 -5.96 4.34
N GLU A 124 -4.52 -5.66 4.09
CA GLU A 124 -5.49 -6.61 3.56
C GLU A 124 -5.55 -6.52 2.05
N PHE A 125 -5.28 -7.64 1.39
CA PHE A 125 -5.55 -7.87 -0.03
C PHE A 125 -6.79 -8.75 -0.15
N GLN A 126 -7.42 -8.78 -1.32
CA GLN A 126 -8.65 -9.55 -1.56
C GLN A 126 -8.60 -11.02 -1.08
N ARG A 127 -7.42 -11.67 -1.10
CA ARG A 127 -7.26 -13.08 -0.74
C ARG A 127 -6.14 -13.35 0.28
N ARG A 128 -5.43 -12.33 0.74
CA ARG A 128 -4.22 -12.47 1.56
C ARG A 128 -4.11 -11.31 2.55
N LYS A 129 -3.45 -11.53 3.67
CA LYS A 129 -3.13 -10.48 4.64
C LYS A 129 -1.63 -10.49 4.92
N LEU A 130 -1.03 -9.31 4.96
CA LEU A 130 0.32 -9.11 5.48
C LEU A 130 0.20 -8.41 6.83
N ALA A 131 0.89 -8.90 7.85
CA ALA A 131 0.91 -8.31 9.17
C ALA A 131 2.35 -7.98 9.55
N PHE A 132 2.64 -6.71 9.79
CA PHE A 132 3.96 -6.22 10.18
C PHE A 132 3.93 -5.73 11.62
N SER A 133 4.93 -6.14 12.40
CA SER A 133 5.08 -5.86 13.81
C SER A 133 6.08 -4.73 14.05
N PHE A 134 5.71 -3.83 14.96
CA PHE A 134 6.49 -2.66 15.34
C PHE A 134 6.46 -2.48 16.86
N ILE A 135 7.61 -2.19 17.45
CA ILE A 135 7.73 -1.85 18.87
C ILE A 135 7.41 -0.37 19.09
N ASP A 136 7.84 0.48 18.15
CA ASP A 136 7.67 1.93 18.23
C ASP A 136 6.36 2.39 17.59
N LEU A 137 5.56 3.14 18.35
CA LEU A 137 4.28 3.69 17.91
C LEU A 137 4.43 4.65 16.72
N GLN A 138 5.43 5.53 16.75
CA GLN A 138 5.66 6.52 15.71
C GLN A 138 6.06 5.84 14.40
N VAL A 139 6.89 4.80 14.47
CA VAL A 139 7.26 3.99 13.29
C VAL A 139 6.03 3.29 12.71
N ALA A 140 5.19 2.68 13.55
CA ALA A 140 3.96 2.03 13.10
C ALA A 140 2.97 3.01 12.45
N GLN A 141 2.83 4.22 13.02
CA GLN A 141 1.97 5.27 12.47
C GLN A 141 2.51 5.80 11.14
N ARG A 142 3.82 6.05 11.03
CA ARG A 142 4.46 6.44 9.76
C ARG A 142 4.22 5.37 8.70
N PHE A 143 4.44 4.10 9.03
CA PHE A 143 4.21 2.99 8.11
C PHE A 143 2.75 2.89 7.65
N LEU A 144 1.80 2.91 8.59
CA LEU A 144 0.36 2.88 8.31
C LEU A 144 -0.05 4.01 7.36
N MET A 145 0.28 5.24 7.73
CA MET A 145 -0.08 6.44 6.97
C MET A 145 0.52 6.41 5.57
N CYS A 146 1.81 6.11 5.45
CA CYS A 146 2.47 6.14 4.15
C CYS A 146 1.97 4.99 3.26
N MET A 147 1.78 3.78 3.79
CA MET A 147 1.19 2.68 3.01
C MET A 147 -0.21 3.01 2.51
N ASP A 148 -1.05 3.65 3.34
CA ASP A 148 -2.37 4.12 2.91
C ASP A 148 -2.27 5.13 1.76
N LEU A 149 -1.35 6.11 1.86
CA LEU A 149 -1.10 7.07 0.77
C LEU A 149 -0.60 6.41 -0.52
N ILE A 150 0.29 5.41 -0.44
CA ILE A 150 0.75 4.66 -1.64
C ILE A 150 -0.44 3.98 -2.29
N THR A 151 -1.24 3.22 -1.52
CA THR A 151 -2.37 2.45 -2.08
C THR A 151 -3.40 3.36 -2.75
N ARG A 152 -3.73 4.50 -2.14
CA ARG A 152 -4.62 5.50 -2.75
C ARG A 152 -4.03 6.12 -4.02
N SER A 153 -2.72 6.40 -4.03
CA SER A 153 -2.04 6.93 -5.21
C SER A 153 -2.10 5.96 -6.39
N VAL A 154 -1.95 4.66 -6.13
CA VAL A 154 -2.08 3.60 -7.15
C VAL A 154 -3.50 3.50 -7.68
N LEU A 155 -4.51 3.54 -6.81
CA LEU A 155 -5.92 3.51 -7.22
C LEU A 155 -6.30 4.71 -8.09
N GLN A 156 -5.86 5.92 -7.75
CA GLN A 156 -6.10 7.11 -8.56
C GLN A 156 -5.45 7.05 -9.95
N LYS A 157 -4.26 6.45 -10.05
CA LYS A 157 -3.63 6.21 -11.35
C LYS A 157 -4.48 5.25 -12.21
N GLN A 158 -5.10 4.23 -11.61
CA GLN A 158 -6.00 3.32 -12.33
C GLN A 158 -7.32 3.96 -12.73
N GLU A 159 -7.92 4.82 -11.90
CA GLU A 159 -9.16 5.52 -12.26
C GLU A 159 -8.96 6.52 -13.40
N LYS A 160 -7.77 7.13 -13.50
CA LYS A 160 -7.39 8.01 -14.61
C LYS A 160 -7.13 7.24 -15.92
N PHE A 161 -6.85 5.96 -15.81
CA PHE A 161 -6.67 5.04 -16.95
C PHE A 161 -7.56 3.81 -16.73
N PRO A 162 -8.91 3.97 -16.80
CA PRO A 162 -9.77 2.81 -16.75
C PRO A 162 -9.29 1.90 -17.87
N ILE A 163 -9.06 0.62 -17.55
CA ILE A 163 -8.64 -0.42 -18.47
C ILE A 163 -9.77 -0.60 -19.50
N GLY A 164 -9.84 0.33 -20.44
CA GLY A 164 -10.61 0.29 -21.64
C GLY A 164 -9.68 -0.29 -22.69
N ARG A 165 -9.85 -1.58 -22.93
CA ARG A 165 -9.84 -2.11 -24.30
C ARG A 165 -8.53 -1.82 -25.04
N TRP A 166 -7.55 -2.70 -24.87
CA TRP A 166 -6.71 -3.06 -26.02
C TRP A 166 -7.66 -3.65 -27.08
N THR A 167 -8.28 -2.81 -27.92
CA THR A 167 -8.66 -3.26 -29.24
C THR A 167 -7.36 -3.47 -29.96
N PHE A 168 -6.95 -4.74 -30.10
CA PHE A 168 -6.11 -5.13 -31.22
C PHE A 168 -6.79 -4.55 -32.46
N SER A 169 -6.26 -3.46 -33.00
CA SER A 169 -6.54 -3.05 -34.37
C SER A 169 -5.86 -4.09 -35.25
N GLY A 170 -6.49 -5.27 -35.33
CA GLY A 170 -6.26 -6.23 -36.38
C GLY A 170 -6.66 -5.54 -37.66
N SER A 171 -5.64 -5.19 -38.44
CA SER A 171 -5.75 -4.65 -39.77
C SER A 171 -6.76 -5.44 -40.59
N SER A 172 -7.59 -4.67 -41.29
CA SER A 172 -8.45 -5.04 -42.38
C SER A 172 -7.98 -6.26 -43.17
N ASP A 173 -8.84 -7.25 -43.33
CA ASP A 173 -8.97 -7.83 -44.66
C ASP A 173 -10.43 -8.09 -45.01
N SER A 174 -10.78 -7.52 -46.15
CA SER A 174 -12.09 -7.47 -46.78
C SER A 174 -12.44 -8.82 -47.39
N SER A 175 -13.62 -9.36 -47.09
CA SER A 175 -14.31 -10.29 -47.96
C SER A 175 -15.82 -10.15 -47.77
N THR A 176 -16.39 -9.23 -48.52
CA THR A 176 -17.80 -9.24 -48.89
C THR A 176 -18.04 -10.39 -49.84
N ASP A 177 -18.85 -11.37 -49.44
CA ASP A 177 -19.61 -12.16 -50.40
C ASP A 177 -21.03 -12.34 -49.89
N SER A 178 -21.98 -11.79 -50.63
CA SER A 178 -23.42 -11.86 -50.36
C SER A 178 -24.02 -12.99 -51.22
N PRO A 179 -24.95 -13.79 -50.69
CA PRO A 179 -25.68 -14.75 -51.51
C PRO A 179 -26.81 -14.03 -52.26
N ARG A 180 -26.89 -14.23 -53.58
CA ARG A 180 -28.10 -13.93 -54.36
C ARG A 180 -28.71 -15.23 -54.88
N SER A 181 -29.88 -15.54 -54.33
CA SER A 181 -30.90 -16.39 -54.92
C SER A 181 -31.56 -15.71 -56.11
N ASN A 182 -31.82 -16.44 -57.20
CA ASN A 182 -33.15 -16.62 -57.81
C ASN A 182 -33.10 -17.22 -59.23
N GLY A 183 -33.92 -18.27 -59.42
CA GLY A 183 -34.79 -18.56 -60.58
C GLY A 183 -34.19 -18.64 -61.98
N PHE A 184 -34.24 -19.82 -62.62
CA PHE A 184 -35.40 -20.37 -63.34
C PHE A 184 -35.27 -21.89 -63.42
#